data_AF-A0A1B6MQP3-F1
#
_entry.id   AF-A0A1B6MQP3-F1
#
_cell.length_a   1.000
_cell.length_b   1.000
_cell.length_c   1.000
_cell.angle_alpha   90.00
_cell.angle_beta   90.00
_cell.angle_gamma   90.00
#
_symmetry.space_group_name_H-M   'P 1'
#
loop_
_entity.id
_entity.type
_entity.pdbx_description
1 polymer ?
#
loop_
_entity_poly.entity_id
_entity_poly.type
_entity_poly.pdbx_seq_one_letter_code
_entity_poly.pdbx_strand_id
1 'polypeptide(L)'
;NDEIWFKAKDVAEILEYQKPKNAIKLNVGDDEKIQYLNLKNKGLLDWTLNNIHQDTVFINESGLYSLVLRSNKKEARIFKKWVTKEVLPSIRKFGEYKLKNKIKYLEDEVKHLKIKDEIKTEIIAKQSIKIDLMKPDLVCKDFSKEKHHVFVLIKKNHMWEYPYYVIRAQKREIP
;
A
#
# COMPACT_ATOMS: atom_id res chain seq x y z
N ASN A 1 16.11 3.69 -7.93
CA ASN A 1 15.04 3.08 -7.11
C ASN A 1 14.03 4.16 -6.80
N ASP A 2 12.83 4.01 -7.32
CA ASP A 2 11.76 4.98 -7.12
C ASP A 2 11.17 4.74 -5.73
N GLU A 3 11.37 5.67 -4.81
CA GLU A 3 10.79 5.58 -3.47
C GLU A 3 9.40 6.20 -3.47
N ILE A 4 8.40 5.45 -3.03
CA ILE A 4 7.01 5.91 -2.93
C ILE A 4 6.75 6.41 -1.52
N TRP A 5 6.13 7.58 -1.44
CA TRP A 5 5.79 8.24 -0.18
C TRP A 5 4.33 8.64 -0.16
N PHE A 6 3.68 8.47 0.98
CA PHE A 6 2.25 8.66 1.16
C PHE A 6 2.01 9.79 2.15
N LYS A 7 0.99 10.62 1.90
CA LYS A 7 0.55 11.59 2.90
C LYS A 7 0.00 10.84 4.11
N ALA A 8 0.70 10.98 5.23
CA ALA A 8 0.51 10.14 6.40
C ALA A 8 -0.89 10.29 7.00
N LYS A 9 -1.43 11.52 6.96
CA LYS A 9 -2.78 11.83 7.45
C LYS A 9 -3.85 11.03 6.71
N ASP A 10 -3.77 11.00 5.37
CA ASP A 10 -4.78 10.33 4.54
C ASP A 10 -4.77 8.82 4.78
N VAL A 11 -3.58 8.24 4.90
CA VAL A 11 -3.41 6.81 5.25
C VAL A 11 -4.01 6.51 6.63
N ALA A 12 -3.73 7.34 7.62
CA ALA A 12 -4.24 7.13 8.98
C ALA A 12 -5.77 7.29 9.06
N GLU A 13 -6.35 8.18 8.24
CA GLU A 13 -7.81 8.34 8.12
C GLU A 13 -8.45 7.12 7.43
N ILE A 14 -7.88 6.62 6.33
CA ILE A 14 -8.33 5.40 5.65
C ILE A 14 -8.28 4.18 6.59
N LEU A 15 -7.28 4.12 7.46
CA LEU A 15 -7.14 3.07 8.48
C LEU A 15 -8.02 3.29 9.71
N GLU A 16 -8.87 4.33 9.71
CA GLU A 16 -9.85 4.65 10.76
C GLU A 16 -9.22 4.86 12.14
N TYR A 17 -8.01 5.44 12.18
CA TYR A 17 -7.42 5.85 13.45
C TYR A 17 -8.19 7.04 14.03
N GLN A 18 -8.67 6.90 15.28
CA GLN A 18 -9.38 7.97 15.98
C GLN A 18 -8.56 9.27 16.11
N LYS A 19 -7.24 9.13 16.27
CA LYS A 19 -6.30 10.26 16.37
C LYS A 19 -5.18 10.07 15.34
N PRO A 20 -5.37 10.50 14.08
CA PRO A 20 -4.42 10.27 12.99
C PRO A 20 -3.00 10.76 13.31
N LYS A 21 -2.87 11.98 13.84
CA LYS A 21 -1.57 12.56 14.24
C LYS A 21 -0.84 11.72 15.29
N ASN A 22 -1.56 11.25 16.31
CA ASN A 22 -0.97 10.42 17.37
C ASN A 22 -0.59 9.04 16.85
N ALA A 23 -1.41 8.44 15.98
CA ALA A 23 -1.10 7.16 15.35
C ALA A 23 0.20 7.26 14.56
N ILE A 24 0.36 8.29 13.72
CA ILE A 24 1.59 8.51 12.95
C ILE A 24 2.80 8.70 13.88
N LYS A 25 2.65 9.49 14.95
CA LYS A 25 3.75 9.75 15.89
C LYS A 25 4.21 8.48 16.63
N LEU A 26 3.28 7.64 17.07
CA LEU A 26 3.56 6.46 17.90
C LEU A 26 3.98 5.23 17.10
N ASN A 27 3.45 5.10 15.89
CA ASN A 27 3.53 3.86 15.13
C ASN A 27 4.57 3.89 14.01
N VAL A 28 5.01 5.07 13.57
CA VAL A 28 5.95 5.25 12.46
C VAL A 28 7.28 5.77 13.00
N GLY A 29 8.39 5.26 12.50
CA GLY A 29 9.75 5.71 12.82
C GLY A 29 10.04 7.12 12.30
N ASP A 30 11.02 7.81 12.87
CA ASP A 30 11.37 9.16 12.39
C ASP A 30 12.14 9.14 11.07
N ASP A 31 12.87 8.06 10.80
CA ASP A 31 13.52 7.75 9.52
C ASP A 31 12.53 7.40 8.41
N GLU A 32 11.32 6.99 8.78
CA GLU A 32 10.22 6.67 7.87
C GLU A 32 9.35 7.88 7.52
N LYS A 33 9.60 9.05 8.15
CA LYS A 33 8.83 10.28 7.99
C LYS A 33 9.62 11.36 7.29
N ILE A 34 8.93 12.20 6.54
CA ILE A 34 9.47 13.46 6.05
C ILE A 34 8.41 14.55 6.07
N GLN A 35 8.79 15.73 6.57
CA GLN A 35 7.92 16.90 6.52
C GLN A 35 8.02 17.57 5.16
N TYR A 36 6.90 18.06 4.65
CA TYR A 36 6.82 18.78 3.39
C TYR A 36 7.77 19.99 3.36
N LEU A 37 7.86 20.73 4.47
CA LEU A 37 8.78 21.87 4.59
C LEU A 37 10.24 21.46 4.34
N ASN A 38 10.66 20.30 4.83
CA ASN A 38 12.04 19.81 4.64
C ASN A 38 12.31 19.44 3.18
N LEU A 39 11.31 18.95 2.45
CA LEU A 39 11.40 18.72 1.01
C LEU A 39 11.48 20.03 0.23
N LYS A 40 10.65 21.01 0.60
CA LYS A 40 10.60 22.34 -0.01
C LYS A 40 11.89 23.12 0.17
N ASN A 41 12.43 23.15 1.38
CA ASN A 41 13.66 23.88 1.68
C ASN A 41 14.89 23.29 0.98
N LYS A 42 14.87 22.00 0.64
CA LYS A 42 15.94 21.35 -0.14
C LYS A 42 15.79 21.56 -1.65
N GLY A 43 14.76 22.28 -2.11
CA GLY A 43 14.50 22.50 -3.54
C GLY A 43 14.16 21.22 -4.29
N LEU A 44 13.73 20.17 -3.59
CA LEU A 44 13.52 18.85 -4.20
C LEU A 44 12.08 18.63 -4.67
N LEU A 45 11.23 19.65 -4.66
CA LEU A 45 9.82 19.57 -5.03
C LEU A 45 9.55 20.32 -6.33
N ASP A 46 8.69 19.72 -7.15
CA ASP A 46 8.10 20.39 -8.30
C ASP A 46 7.20 21.58 -7.88
N TRP A 47 7.10 22.60 -8.73
CA TRP A 47 6.30 23.81 -8.49
C TRP A 47 4.81 23.50 -8.27
N THR A 48 4.34 22.38 -8.82
CA THR A 48 2.96 21.87 -8.67
C THR A 48 2.60 21.53 -7.22
N LEU A 49 3.59 21.35 -6.34
CA LEU A 49 3.40 20.96 -4.94
C LEU A 49 3.26 22.15 -3.98
N ASN A 50 3.44 23.39 -4.45
CA ASN A 50 3.54 24.59 -3.62
C ASN A 50 2.35 24.89 -2.68
N ASN A 51 1.18 24.30 -2.94
CA ASN A 51 -0.05 24.49 -2.15
C ASN A 51 -0.24 23.49 -0.99
N ILE A 52 0.75 22.63 -0.72
CA ILE A 52 0.69 21.71 0.42
C ILE A 52 1.08 22.45 1.71
N HIS A 53 0.32 22.21 2.78
CA HIS A 53 0.60 22.80 4.09
C HIS A 53 1.98 22.35 4.61
N GLN A 54 2.77 23.29 5.14
CA GLN A 54 4.16 23.05 5.57
C GLN A 54 4.33 21.91 6.58
N ASP A 55 3.37 21.76 7.50
CA ASP A 55 3.39 20.70 8.53
C ASP A 55 2.90 19.33 8.02
N THR A 56 2.67 19.17 6.72
CA THR A 56 2.25 17.90 6.16
C THR A 56 3.37 16.88 6.27
N VAL A 57 3.05 15.72 6.85
CA VAL A 57 3.99 14.59 6.98
C VAL A 57 3.71 13.57 5.88
N PHE A 58 4.77 13.15 5.21
CA PHE A 58 4.79 12.01 4.31
C PHE A 58 5.50 10.85 4.98
N ILE A 59 5.07 9.63 4.66
CA ILE A 59 5.65 8.38 5.13
C ILE A 59 6.06 7.51 3.96
N ASN A 60 7.17 6.80 4.07
CA ASN A 60 7.58 5.82 3.06
C ASN A 60 6.76 4.52 3.16
N GLU A 61 7.04 3.57 2.29
CA GLU A 61 6.38 2.24 2.28
C GLU A 61 6.54 1.50 3.62
N SER A 62 7.71 1.58 4.26
CA SER A 62 7.92 0.98 5.59
C SER A 62 6.98 1.58 6.64
N GLY A 63 6.87 2.91 6.68
CA GLY A 63 5.95 3.62 7.56
C GLY A 63 4.47 3.33 7.29
N LEU A 64 4.10 3.12 6.02
CA LEU A 64 2.77 2.65 5.65
C LEU A 64 2.48 1.28 6.30
N TYR A 65 3.36 0.30 6.12
CA TYR A 65 3.17 -1.02 6.73
C TYR A 65 3.15 -0.96 8.27
N SER A 66 3.96 -0.09 8.87
CA SER A 66 3.93 0.17 10.31
C SER A 66 2.54 0.62 10.80
N LEU A 67 1.86 1.48 10.05
CA LEU A 67 0.47 1.87 10.35
C LEU A 67 -0.53 0.72 10.11
N VAL A 68 -0.39 -0.02 9.02
CA VAL A 68 -1.31 -1.12 8.67
C VAL A 68 -1.24 -2.24 9.70
N LEU A 69 -0.04 -2.66 10.09
CA LEU A 69 0.18 -3.78 11.02
C LEU A 69 -0.29 -3.48 12.46
N ARG A 70 -0.44 -2.19 12.80
CA ARG A 70 -0.96 -1.72 14.10
C ARG A 70 -2.43 -1.30 14.07
N SER A 71 -3.04 -1.21 12.88
CA SER A 71 -4.44 -0.81 12.77
C SER A 71 -5.40 -1.88 13.29
N ASN A 72 -6.51 -1.45 13.87
CA ASN A 72 -7.60 -2.31 14.32
C ASN A 72 -8.70 -2.49 13.25
N LYS A 73 -8.59 -1.81 12.10
CA LYS A 73 -9.52 -1.92 10.97
C LYS A 73 -9.60 -3.36 10.47
N LYS A 74 -10.80 -3.82 10.12
CA LYS A 74 -11.06 -5.23 9.77
C LYS A 74 -10.19 -5.68 8.60
N GLU A 75 -10.10 -4.85 7.58
CA GLU A 75 -9.31 -5.10 6.38
C GLU A 75 -7.81 -5.17 6.70
N ALA A 76 -7.30 -4.26 7.54
CA ALA A 76 -5.91 -4.29 8.00
C ALA A 76 -5.58 -5.55 8.83
N ARG A 77 -6.54 -6.04 9.63
CA ARG A 77 -6.38 -7.32 10.37
C ARG A 77 -6.31 -8.52 9.43
N ILE A 78 -7.05 -8.51 8.32
CA ILE A 78 -6.98 -9.57 7.30
C ILE A 78 -5.60 -9.57 6.65
N PHE A 79 -5.12 -8.40 6.23
CA PHE A 79 -3.78 -8.23 5.68
C PHE A 79 -2.70 -8.70 6.66
N LYS A 80 -2.74 -8.23 7.91
CA LYS A 80 -1.81 -8.64 8.98
C LYS A 80 -1.80 -10.16 9.18
N LYS A 81 -2.97 -10.80 9.23
CA LYS A 81 -3.06 -12.27 9.37
C LYS A 81 -2.46 -12.99 8.17
N TRP A 82 -2.70 -12.49 6.96
CA TRP A 82 -2.16 -13.08 5.74
C TRP A 82 -0.62 -12.96 5.71
N VAL A 83 -0.09 -11.76 6.00
CA VAL A 83 1.37 -11.54 6.09
C VAL A 83 2.00 -12.47 7.12
N THR A 84 1.43 -12.57 8.31
CA THR A 84 2.01 -13.35 9.42
C THR A 84 1.84 -14.86 9.28
N LYS A 85 0.76 -15.35 8.65
CA LYS A 85 0.52 -16.79 8.49
C LYS A 85 1.08 -17.37 7.20
N GLU A 86 1.19 -16.56 6.16
CA GLU A 86 1.53 -17.05 4.82
C GLU A 86 2.85 -16.47 4.32
N VAL A 87 2.95 -15.13 4.26
CA VAL A 87 4.07 -14.46 3.61
C VAL A 87 5.36 -14.65 4.41
N LEU A 88 5.38 -14.26 5.69
CA LEU A 88 6.58 -14.36 6.52
C LEU A 88 7.04 -15.82 6.72
N PRO A 89 6.17 -16.81 6.97
CA PRO A 89 6.59 -18.20 7.05
C PRO A 89 7.17 -18.73 5.73
N SER A 90 6.63 -18.30 4.58
CA SER A 90 7.18 -18.67 3.27
C SER A 90 8.58 -18.10 3.09
N ILE A 91 8.77 -16.79 3.36
CA ILE A 91 10.08 -16.14 3.26
C ILE A 91 11.08 -16.83 4.19
N ARG A 92 10.69 -17.13 5.45
CA ARG A 92 11.57 -17.83 6.41
C ARG A 92 12.00 -19.22 5.91
N LYS A 93 11.09 -19.97 5.29
CA LYS A 93 11.36 -21.36 4.85
C LYS A 93 12.13 -21.43 3.54
N PHE A 94 11.82 -20.55 2.59
CA PHE A 94 12.29 -20.66 1.20
C PHE A 94 13.24 -19.53 0.81
N GLY A 95 13.51 -18.58 1.70
CA GLY A 95 14.29 -17.36 1.41
C GLY A 95 13.53 -16.32 0.58
N GLU A 96 12.29 -16.63 0.19
CA GLU A 96 11.50 -15.82 -0.73
C GLU A 96 10.00 -16.12 -0.61
N TYR A 97 9.19 -15.15 -1.03
CA TYR A 97 7.78 -15.37 -1.30
C TYR A 97 7.61 -15.57 -2.81
N LYS A 98 7.86 -16.79 -3.31
CA LYS A 98 7.60 -17.13 -4.71
C LYS A 98 6.20 -17.70 -4.87
N LEU A 99 5.33 -16.90 -5.45
CA LEU A 99 3.99 -17.35 -5.82
C LEU A 99 4.00 -18.52 -6.80
N LYS A 100 4.99 -18.60 -7.69
CA LYS A 100 5.16 -19.73 -8.63
C LYS A 100 5.20 -21.07 -7.90
N ASN A 101 5.73 -21.16 -6.68
CA ASN A 101 5.77 -22.41 -5.94
C ASN A 101 4.41 -22.77 -5.35
N LYS A 102 3.58 -21.79 -4.99
CA LYS A 102 2.22 -22.04 -4.51
C LYS A 102 1.26 -22.33 -5.66
N ILE A 103 1.36 -21.60 -6.77
CA ILE A 103 0.63 -21.93 -8.01
C ILE A 103 1.06 -23.30 -8.54
N LYS A 104 2.36 -23.60 -8.63
CA LYS A 104 2.85 -24.90 -9.11
C LYS A 104 2.48 -26.04 -8.16
N TYR A 105 2.58 -25.85 -6.84
CA TYR A 105 2.10 -26.82 -5.86
C TYR A 105 0.60 -27.08 -5.99
N LEU A 106 -0.21 -26.03 -6.16
CA LEU A 106 -1.65 -26.16 -6.38
C LEU A 106 -1.98 -26.74 -7.77
N GLU A 107 -1.20 -26.42 -8.80
CA GLU A 107 -1.31 -27.02 -10.13
C GLU A 107 -1.03 -28.51 -10.09
N ASP A 108 0.01 -28.93 -9.36
CA ASP A 108 0.39 -30.33 -9.17
C ASP A 108 -0.66 -31.09 -8.33
N GLU A 109 -1.19 -30.48 -7.26
CA GLU A 109 -2.25 -31.05 -6.42
C GLU A 109 -3.60 -31.17 -7.16
N VAL A 110 -3.94 -30.17 -8.01
CA VAL A 110 -5.16 -30.16 -8.83
C VAL A 110 -5.03 -31.07 -10.07
N LYS A 111 -3.82 -31.31 -10.58
CA LYS A 111 -3.56 -32.22 -11.72
C LYS A 111 -4.10 -33.63 -11.48
N HIS A 112 -4.08 -34.08 -10.22
CA HIS A 112 -4.58 -35.39 -9.83
C HIS A 112 -6.11 -35.42 -9.60
N LEU A 113 -6.78 -34.27 -9.47
CA LEU A 113 -8.19 -34.19 -9.06
C LEU A 113 -9.21 -34.12 -10.21
N LYS A 114 -8.80 -34.14 -11.48
CA LYS A 114 -9.71 -34.04 -12.67
C LYS A 114 -10.76 -32.92 -12.54
N ILE A 115 -10.40 -31.79 -11.94
CA ILE A 115 -11.32 -30.65 -11.77
C ILE A 115 -11.43 -29.88 -13.10
N LYS A 116 -12.63 -29.40 -13.44
CA LYS A 116 -12.88 -28.56 -14.63
C LYS A 116 -11.97 -27.33 -14.64
N ASP A 117 -11.36 -27.03 -15.78
CA ASP A 117 -10.40 -25.94 -15.97
C ASP A 117 -10.94 -24.56 -15.56
N GLU A 118 -12.26 -24.36 -15.59
CA GLU A 118 -12.94 -23.12 -15.15
C GLU A 118 -12.77 -22.83 -13.64
N ILE A 119 -12.83 -23.85 -12.79
CA ILE A 119 -12.62 -23.67 -11.34
C ILE A 119 -11.14 -23.40 -11.06
N LYS A 120 -10.25 -24.00 -11.86
CA LYS A 120 -8.80 -23.81 -11.77
C LYS A 120 -8.42 -22.36 -12.10
N THR A 121 -8.97 -21.78 -13.16
CA THR A 121 -8.71 -20.38 -13.54
C THR A 121 -9.24 -19.39 -12.49
N GLU A 122 -10.41 -19.65 -11.91
CA GLU A 122 -10.94 -18.81 -10.82
C GLU A 122 -10.05 -18.80 -9.57
N ILE A 123 -9.49 -19.95 -9.17
CA ILE A 123 -8.62 -20.04 -7.99
C ILE A 123 -7.33 -19.25 -8.21
N ILE A 124 -6.72 -19.40 -9.39
CA ILE A 124 -5.50 -18.66 -9.78
C ILE A 124 -5.79 -17.16 -9.78
N ALA A 125 -6.91 -16.74 -10.36
CA ALA A 125 -7.32 -15.32 -10.40
C ALA A 125 -7.58 -14.73 -9.00
N LYS A 126 -8.26 -15.47 -8.11
CA LYS A 126 -8.50 -15.05 -6.72
C LYS A 126 -7.21 -14.95 -5.91
N GLN A 127 -6.20 -15.77 -6.25
CA GLN A 127 -4.90 -15.73 -5.60
C GLN A 127 -4.01 -14.61 -6.14
N SER A 128 -4.05 -14.30 -7.43
CA SER A 128 -3.30 -13.18 -8.01
C SER A 128 -3.75 -11.82 -7.48
N ILE A 129 -5.06 -11.62 -7.28
CA ILE A 129 -5.60 -10.41 -6.61
C ILE A 129 -5.01 -10.21 -5.21
N LYS A 130 -4.77 -11.29 -4.46
CA LYS A 130 -4.17 -11.20 -3.11
C LYS A 130 -2.70 -10.75 -3.09
N ILE A 131 -2.02 -10.79 -4.23
CA ILE A 131 -0.61 -10.43 -4.36
C ILE A 131 -0.48 -8.97 -4.72
N ASP A 132 -1.39 -8.49 -5.56
CA ASP A 132 -1.54 -7.08 -5.87
C ASP A 132 -1.78 -6.27 -4.58
N LEU A 133 -2.41 -6.87 -3.56
CA LEU A 133 -2.47 -6.33 -2.19
C LEU A 133 -1.09 -6.13 -1.50
N MET A 134 0.05 -6.52 -2.11
CA MET A 134 1.38 -6.13 -1.63
C MET A 134 1.87 -4.82 -2.23
N LYS A 135 1.25 -4.32 -3.31
CA LYS A 135 1.63 -3.03 -3.87
C LYS A 135 1.06 -1.92 -2.98
N PRO A 136 1.88 -1.00 -2.48
CA PRO A 136 1.44 -0.08 -1.43
C PRO A 136 0.34 0.91 -1.90
N ASP A 137 0.23 1.16 -3.21
CA ASP A 137 -0.88 1.92 -3.81
C ASP A 137 -2.21 1.15 -3.84
N LEU A 138 -2.17 -0.17 -3.98
CA LEU A 138 -3.35 -1.04 -3.97
C LEU A 138 -3.82 -1.33 -2.55
N VAL A 139 -2.89 -1.50 -1.60
CA VAL A 139 -3.16 -1.62 -0.16
C VAL A 139 -4.11 -0.51 0.31
N CYS A 140 -3.82 0.74 -0.04
CA CYS A 140 -4.63 1.88 0.40
C CYS A 140 -5.99 1.94 -0.31
N LYS A 141 -6.09 1.47 -1.56
CA LYS A 141 -7.37 1.41 -2.30
C LYS A 141 -8.32 0.40 -1.67
N ASP A 142 -7.83 -0.78 -1.30
CA ASP A 142 -8.66 -1.86 -0.74
C ASP A 142 -9.16 -1.56 0.67
N PHE A 143 -8.51 -0.65 1.40
CA PHE A 143 -8.99 -0.16 2.68
C PHE A 143 -10.07 0.93 2.56
N SER A 144 -10.27 1.52 1.39
CA SER A 144 -11.18 2.65 1.21
C SER A 144 -12.49 2.22 0.53
N LYS A 145 -13.61 2.26 1.26
CA LYS A 145 -14.96 2.07 0.67
C LYS A 145 -15.48 3.31 -0.05
N GLU A 146 -14.99 4.48 0.36
CA GLU A 146 -15.31 5.78 -0.23
C GLU A 146 -14.10 6.35 -0.98
N LYS A 147 -14.31 7.38 -1.81
CA LYS A 147 -13.27 8.00 -2.66
C LYS A 147 -12.27 8.84 -1.84
N HIS A 148 -11.60 8.26 -0.85
CA HIS A 148 -10.50 8.95 -0.18
C HIS A 148 -9.30 9.05 -1.12
N HIS A 149 -8.91 10.28 -1.45
CA HIS A 149 -7.72 10.55 -2.24
C HIS A 149 -6.48 10.37 -1.36
N VAL A 150 -5.67 9.34 -1.64
CA VAL A 150 -4.35 9.20 -1.04
C VAL A 150 -3.38 10.04 -1.86
N PHE A 151 -2.80 11.07 -1.24
CA PHE A 151 -1.72 11.82 -1.87
C PHE A 151 -0.42 10.99 -1.84
N VAL A 152 0.20 10.83 -3.01
CA VAL A 152 1.43 10.06 -3.20
C VAL A 152 2.50 10.95 -3.82
N LEU A 153 3.73 10.86 -3.32
CA LEU A 153 4.94 11.42 -3.92
C LEU A 153 5.84 10.29 -4.38
N ILE A 154 6.53 10.47 -5.50
CA ILE A 154 7.55 9.54 -5.99
C ILE A 154 8.87 10.28 -6.07
N LYS A 155 9.90 9.71 -5.45
CA LYS A 155 11.26 10.23 -5.52
C LYS A 155 12.00 9.54 -6.66
N LYS A 156 12.37 10.31 -7.70
CA LYS A 156 13.18 9.86 -8.85
C LYS A 156 14.43 10.71 -8.98
N ASN A 157 15.59 10.09 -9.17
CA ASN A 157 16.86 10.79 -9.43
C ASN A 157 17.11 12.00 -8.48
N HIS A 158 16.87 11.81 -7.18
CA HIS A 158 16.94 12.84 -6.13
C HIS A 158 15.89 13.97 -6.18
N MET A 159 15.00 14.00 -7.17
CA MET A 159 13.85 14.89 -7.23
C MET A 159 12.56 14.19 -6.79
N TRP A 160 11.65 14.95 -6.21
CA TRP A 160 10.32 14.49 -5.84
C TRP A 160 9.32 14.97 -6.87
N GLU A 161 8.75 14.02 -7.57
CA GLU A 161 7.67 14.23 -8.50
C GLU A 161 6.35 13.95 -7.78
N TYR A 162 5.37 14.80 -8.06
CA TYR A 162 3.99 14.46 -7.78
C TYR A 162 3.49 13.61 -8.94
N PRO A 163 3.38 12.28 -8.81
CA PRO A 163 2.61 11.57 -9.80
C PRO A 163 1.19 12.11 -9.78
N TYR A 164 0.65 12.45 -10.94
CA TYR A 164 -0.78 12.65 -11.14
C TYR A 164 -1.54 11.32 -10.97
N TYR A 165 -1.33 10.57 -9.89
CA TYR A 165 -2.29 9.57 -9.44
C TYR A 165 -3.38 10.28 -8.66
N VAL A 166 -4.17 11.07 -9.37
CA VAL A 166 -5.57 11.20 -8.99
C VAL A 166 -6.12 9.79 -9.13
N ILE A 167 -6.40 9.09 -8.04
CA ILE A 167 -7.36 7.98 -8.07
C ILE A 167 -8.71 8.64 -8.38
N ARG A 168 -8.89 9.00 -9.65
CA ARG A 168 -10.10 9.62 -10.21
C ARG A 168 -10.96 8.44 -10.59
N ALA A 169 -11.71 7.90 -9.64
CA ALA A 169 -12.93 7.17 -9.99
C ALA A 169 -13.86 8.20 -10.63
N GLN A 170 -13.82 8.28 -11.97
CA GLN A 170 -14.66 9.13 -12.80
C GLN A 170 -16.09 9.14 -12.27
N LYS A 171 -16.56 10.32 -11.89
CA LYS A 171 -17.90 10.78 -12.21
C LYS A 171 -17.87 12.31 -12.17
N ARG A 172 -17.45 12.90 -13.29
CA ARG A 172 -17.86 14.27 -13.62
C ARG A 172 -19.02 14.10 -14.58
N GLU A 173 -20.24 14.07 -14.04
CA GLU A 173 -21.35 14.68 -14.75
C GLU A 173 -21.10 16.19 -14.60
N ILE A 174 -20.73 16.84 -15.69
CA ILE A 174 -20.69 18.30 -15.80
C ILE A 174 -22.11 18.70 -16.22
N PRO A 175 -22.69 19.78 -15.66
CA PRO A 175 -24.00 20.28 -16.08
C PRO A 175 -24.03 20.64 -17.57
#